data_AF-A0A2D8LYW5-F1
#
_entry.id   AF-A0A2D8LYW5-F1
#
_cell.length_a   1.000
_cell.length_b   1.000
_cell.length_c   1.000
_cell.angle_alpha   90.00
_cell.angle_beta   90.00
_cell.angle_gamma   90.00
#
_symmetry.space_group_name_H-M   'P 1'
#
loop_
_entity.id
_entity.type
_entity.pdbx_description
1 polymer ?
#
loop_
_entity_poly.entity_id
_entity_poly.type
_entity_poly.pdbx_seq_one_letter_code
_entity_poly.pdbx_strand_id
1 'polypeptide(L)'
;MCYLPLCLTPLLIPAEGGGDGVSEEQALLHASTIFQMSSQIEQAYMRMRIMNSCGDEEISFHHAGWGHNDYQHPSPIRDDCNLYHADGGSLPFIKTMPAGINDGADIMFTSDAMDAPLPNSSSDANLSFMIPNVTDSVCRAINRQLGFDEVLMDQNDYLDSSVTLYKGTFDAGDGLLGLSNDCTGTPICDTPSFCFTESSGGQKNIFVTYLLDRGR
;
A
#
# COMPACT_ATOMS: atom_id res chain seq x y z
N MET A 1 47.28 -2.40 33.66
CA MET A 1 47.60 -3.54 32.78
C MET A 1 46.27 -4.12 32.29
N CYS A 2 45.93 -3.84 31.03
CA CYS A 2 44.95 -4.61 30.25
C CYS A 2 45.56 -5.97 29.87
N TYR A 3 44.95 -6.95 29.18
CA TYR A 3 43.77 -7.11 28.33
C TYR A 3 43.64 -8.65 28.19
N LEU A 4 42.45 -9.25 28.12
CA LEU A 4 42.26 -10.49 27.36
C LEU A 4 40.77 -10.65 26.97
N PRO A 5 40.50 -11.26 25.80
CA PRO A 5 39.46 -10.88 24.84
C PRO A 5 38.39 -11.97 24.71
N LEU A 6 37.49 -11.84 23.72
CA LEU A 6 36.54 -12.81 23.13
C LEU A 6 35.14 -12.18 23.10
N CYS A 7 34.40 -12.12 22.00
CA CYS A 7 34.66 -12.41 20.59
C CYS A 7 33.45 -11.78 19.87
N LEU A 8 33.67 -10.79 19.01
CA LEU A 8 32.64 -10.37 18.04
C LEU A 8 32.39 -11.58 17.13
N THR A 9 31.22 -12.20 17.27
CA THR A 9 30.68 -13.05 16.21
C THR A 9 29.88 -12.13 15.29
N PRO A 10 30.29 -11.92 14.02
CA PRO A 10 29.35 -11.38 13.06
C PRO A 10 28.24 -12.41 12.88
N LEU A 11 27.01 -12.00 13.17
CA LEU A 11 25.81 -12.78 12.86
C LEU A 11 25.78 -12.94 11.34
N LEU A 12 26.12 -14.13 10.87
CA LEU A 12 26.09 -14.49 9.47
C LEU A 12 24.63 -14.80 9.14
N ILE A 13 23.90 -13.79 8.64
CA ILE A 13 22.54 -13.99 8.15
C ILE A 13 22.65 -14.85 6.89
N PRO A 14 22.01 -16.02 6.81
CA PRO A 14 21.94 -16.77 5.56
C PRO A 14 21.15 -15.94 4.55
N ALA A 15 21.83 -15.51 3.49
CA ALA A 15 21.18 -15.00 2.29
C ALA A 15 20.50 -16.20 1.60
N GLU A 16 19.23 -16.43 1.93
CA GLU A 16 18.38 -17.27 1.09
C GLU A 16 18.13 -16.52 -0.21
N GLY A 17 18.83 -16.98 -1.25
CA GLY A 17 18.71 -16.48 -2.60
C GLY A 17 17.36 -16.84 -3.20
N GLY A 18 16.68 -15.82 -3.74
CA GLY A 18 15.42 -15.93 -4.45
C GLY A 18 15.24 -14.79 -5.45
N GLY A 19 16.16 -14.71 -6.41
CA GLY A 19 16.03 -14.05 -7.71
C GLY A 19 15.14 -12.80 -7.86
N ASP A 20 15.73 -11.62 -7.68
CA ASP A 20 15.63 -10.55 -8.69
C ASP A 20 16.92 -9.70 -8.62
N GLY A 21 17.49 -9.36 -9.77
CA GLY A 21 18.86 -8.83 -9.92
C GLY A 21 19.07 -7.39 -9.46
N VAL A 22 18.33 -6.93 -8.47
CA VAL A 22 18.36 -5.56 -7.93
C VAL A 22 19.33 -5.52 -6.75
N SER A 23 20.31 -4.61 -6.78
CA SER A 23 21.24 -4.46 -5.63
C SER A 23 20.49 -3.98 -4.39
N GLU A 24 21.00 -4.27 -3.19
CA GLU A 24 20.35 -3.82 -1.95
C GLU A 24 20.20 -2.29 -1.91
N GLU A 25 21.19 -1.55 -2.40
CA GLU A 25 21.12 -0.10 -2.53
C GLU A 25 20.01 0.35 -3.49
N GLN A 26 19.85 -0.36 -4.61
CA GLN A 26 18.80 -0.07 -5.58
C GLN A 26 17.42 -0.40 -5.00
N ALA A 27 17.29 -1.50 -4.24
CA ALA A 27 16.04 -1.85 -3.56
C ALA A 27 15.65 -0.80 -2.51
N LEU A 28 16.62 -0.24 -1.78
CA LEU A 28 16.39 0.86 -0.84
C LEU A 28 15.94 2.14 -1.54
N LEU A 29 16.56 2.51 -2.67
CA LEU A 29 16.14 3.67 -3.47
C LEU A 29 14.72 3.51 -4.02
N HIS A 30 14.39 2.31 -4.47
CA HIS A 30 13.05 1.94 -4.95
C HIS A 30 12.01 1.99 -3.83
N ALA A 31 12.32 1.47 -2.65
CA ALA A 31 11.46 1.60 -1.47
C ALA A 31 11.21 3.08 -1.10
N SER A 32 12.25 3.92 -1.11
CA SER A 32 12.10 5.36 -0.88
C SER A 32 11.25 6.04 -1.95
N THR A 33 11.32 5.59 -3.21
CA THR A 33 10.48 6.09 -4.30
C THR A 33 9.00 5.78 -4.04
N ILE A 34 8.69 4.57 -3.58
CA ILE A 34 7.34 4.18 -3.17
C ILE A 34 6.84 5.10 -2.05
N PHE A 35 7.60 5.26 -0.97
CA PHE A 35 7.20 6.12 0.16
C PHE A 35 7.02 7.58 -0.23
N GLN A 36 7.89 8.11 -1.10
CA GLN A 36 7.74 9.47 -1.60
C GLN A 36 6.41 9.63 -2.38
N MET A 37 6.05 8.65 -3.20
CA MET A 37 4.81 8.68 -3.96
C MET A 37 3.58 8.55 -3.04
N SER A 38 3.61 7.60 -2.10
CA SER A 38 2.56 7.44 -1.09
C SER A 38 2.33 8.73 -0.31
N SER A 39 3.40 9.41 0.12
CA SER A 39 3.28 10.69 0.84
C SER A 39 2.70 11.81 -0.04
N GLN A 40 3.02 11.84 -1.34
CA GLN A 40 2.41 12.82 -2.25
C GLN A 40 0.91 12.58 -2.40
N ILE A 41 0.50 11.32 -2.54
CA ILE A 41 -0.91 10.91 -2.62
C ILE A 41 -1.65 11.28 -1.34
N GLU A 42 -1.10 10.94 -0.17
CA GLU A 42 -1.67 11.28 1.14
C GLU A 42 -1.82 12.80 1.32
N GLN A 43 -0.79 13.58 0.98
CA GLN A 43 -0.86 15.04 1.07
C GLN A 43 -1.92 15.64 0.14
N ALA A 44 -2.04 15.12 -1.08
CA ALA A 44 -3.05 15.56 -2.03
C ALA A 44 -4.46 15.20 -1.57
N TYR A 45 -4.64 13.98 -1.04
CA TYR A 45 -5.87 13.53 -0.39
C TYR A 45 -6.27 14.46 0.75
N MET A 46 -5.37 14.69 1.70
CA MET A 46 -5.60 15.56 2.85
C MET A 46 -5.90 17.01 2.45
N ARG A 47 -5.26 17.52 1.39
CA ARG A 47 -5.56 18.86 0.87
C ARG A 47 -6.99 18.94 0.34
N MET A 48 -7.45 17.98 -0.46
CA MET A 48 -8.83 17.97 -0.97
C MET A 48 -9.85 17.90 0.18
N ARG A 49 -9.58 17.04 1.17
CA ARG A 49 -10.39 16.91 2.39
C ARG A 49 -10.51 18.22 3.16
N ILE A 50 -9.38 18.87 3.45
CA ILE A 50 -9.33 20.03 4.35
C ILE A 50 -9.70 21.33 3.62
N MET A 51 -9.15 21.56 2.43
CA MET A 51 -9.29 22.83 1.73
C MET A 51 -10.58 22.90 0.92
N ASN A 52 -10.95 21.81 0.25
CA ASN A 52 -12.08 21.76 -0.67
C ASN A 52 -13.33 21.14 -0.01
N SER A 53 -13.21 20.71 1.26
CA SER A 53 -14.28 20.09 2.05
C SER A 53 -14.89 18.86 1.37
N CYS A 54 -14.07 18.08 0.67
CA CYS A 54 -14.51 16.87 -0.01
C CYS A 54 -14.83 15.78 1.02
N GLY A 55 -16.00 15.15 0.91
CA GLY A 55 -16.33 13.93 1.65
C GLY A 55 -15.46 12.76 1.22
N ASP A 56 -15.34 11.71 2.05
CA ASP A 56 -14.53 10.53 1.73
C ASP A 56 -15.10 9.75 0.55
N GLU A 57 -16.38 9.97 0.23
CA GLU A 57 -17.13 9.36 -0.88
C GLU A 57 -17.19 10.27 -2.13
N GLU A 58 -16.74 11.53 -1.99
CA GLU A 58 -16.72 12.52 -3.08
C GLU A 58 -15.36 12.58 -3.80
N ILE A 59 -14.36 11.85 -3.31
CA ILE A 59 -13.01 11.90 -3.88
C ILE A 59 -12.98 11.02 -5.14
N SER A 60 -12.27 11.46 -6.18
CA SER A 60 -12.05 10.67 -7.40
C SER A 60 -10.56 10.46 -7.65
N PHE A 61 -10.17 9.20 -7.85
CA PHE A 61 -8.85 8.82 -8.36
C PHE A 61 -8.90 8.49 -9.86
N HIS A 62 -9.98 8.89 -10.56
CA HIS A 62 -10.08 8.71 -11.99
C HIS A 62 -9.29 9.77 -12.76
N HIS A 63 -8.66 9.31 -13.83
CA HIS A 63 -8.03 10.10 -14.88
C HIS A 63 -8.19 9.37 -16.22
N ALA A 64 -8.36 10.12 -17.32
CA ALA A 64 -8.58 9.53 -18.64
C ALA A 64 -7.44 8.61 -19.12
N GLY A 65 -6.24 8.78 -18.55
CA GLY A 65 -5.07 7.95 -18.82
C GLY A 65 -5.18 6.50 -18.35
N TRP A 66 -6.15 6.15 -17.49
CA TRP A 66 -6.43 4.78 -17.10
C TRP A 66 -6.88 3.93 -18.29
N GLY A 67 -7.73 4.50 -19.17
CA GLY A 67 -8.38 3.79 -20.27
C GLY A 67 -9.66 3.06 -19.89
N HIS A 68 -10.13 3.24 -18.65
CA HIS A 68 -11.37 2.71 -18.09
C HIS A 68 -11.92 3.71 -17.06
N ASN A 69 -13.16 3.52 -16.61
CA ASN A 69 -13.86 4.42 -15.68
C ASN A 69 -13.77 3.97 -14.22
N ASP A 70 -12.85 3.06 -13.88
CA ASP A 70 -12.63 2.75 -12.47
C ASP A 70 -12.03 3.97 -11.77
N TYR A 71 -12.12 4.00 -10.44
CA TYR A 71 -11.71 5.16 -9.63
C TYR A 71 -12.55 6.41 -9.77
N GLN A 72 -13.59 6.34 -10.60
CA GLN A 72 -14.52 7.43 -10.82
C GLN A 72 -15.62 7.36 -9.76
N HIS A 73 -15.75 8.42 -8.95
CA HIS A 73 -16.88 8.54 -8.04
C HIS A 73 -18.17 8.89 -8.81
N PRO A 74 -19.36 8.54 -8.29
CA PRO A 74 -20.62 8.81 -8.96
C PRO A 74 -20.87 10.31 -9.14
N SER A 75 -21.39 10.66 -10.33
CA SER A 75 -21.63 12.02 -10.81
C SER A 75 -22.63 12.82 -9.94
N PRO A 76 -22.46 14.15 -9.78
CA PRO A 76 -21.48 15.01 -10.44
C PRO A 76 -20.09 14.98 -9.77
N ILE A 77 -19.05 14.86 -10.61
CA ILE A 77 -17.66 14.97 -10.15
C ILE A 77 -17.34 16.42 -9.94
N ARG A 78 -16.89 16.75 -8.73
CA ARG A 78 -16.31 18.06 -8.48
C ARG A 78 -14.83 17.99 -8.83
N ASP A 79 -14.41 18.87 -9.72
CA ASP A 79 -13.02 18.96 -10.16
C ASP A 79 -12.05 19.24 -9.00
N ASP A 80 -12.53 19.87 -7.93
CA ASP A 80 -11.79 20.13 -6.69
C ASP A 80 -11.67 18.90 -5.76
N CYS A 81 -12.38 17.81 -6.05
CA CYS A 81 -12.29 16.53 -5.34
C CYS A 81 -11.61 15.42 -6.17
N ASN A 82 -10.98 15.78 -7.30
CA ASN A 82 -10.23 14.83 -8.11
C ASN A 82 -8.71 14.91 -7.83
N LEU A 83 -8.08 13.75 -7.57
CA LEU A 83 -6.66 13.66 -7.20
C LEU A 83 -5.73 14.27 -8.26
N TYR A 84 -6.05 14.11 -9.53
CA TYR A 84 -5.20 14.50 -10.65
C TYR A 84 -5.59 15.86 -11.25
N HIS A 85 -6.74 16.41 -10.86
CA HIS A 85 -7.18 17.72 -11.35
C HIS A 85 -6.42 18.85 -10.65
N ALA A 86 -6.14 19.93 -11.40
CA ALA A 86 -5.37 21.06 -10.90
C ALA A 86 -6.02 21.75 -9.68
N ASP A 87 -7.35 21.83 -9.66
CA ASP A 87 -8.12 22.43 -8.56
C ASP A 87 -8.31 21.47 -7.36
N GLY A 88 -7.97 20.19 -7.53
CA GLY A 88 -8.08 19.16 -6.49
C GLY A 88 -6.72 18.78 -5.93
N GLY A 89 -6.30 17.54 -6.19
CA GLY A 89 -5.02 16.98 -5.71
C GLY A 89 -3.80 17.39 -6.52
N SER A 90 -3.98 17.93 -7.73
CA SER A 90 -2.92 18.45 -8.63
C SER A 90 -1.72 17.51 -8.77
N LEU A 91 -1.92 16.20 -8.60
CA LEU A 91 -0.84 15.23 -8.78
C LEU A 91 -0.67 14.90 -10.25
N PRO A 92 0.57 14.64 -10.69
CA PRO A 92 0.78 14.06 -12.00
C PRO A 92 0.13 12.68 -12.04
N PHE A 93 -0.46 12.36 -13.20
CA PHE A 93 -1.01 11.03 -13.41
C PHE A 93 0.10 9.99 -13.44
N ILE A 94 -0.05 8.97 -12.61
CA ILE A 94 0.85 7.81 -12.53
C ILE A 94 -0.02 6.58 -12.62
N LYS A 95 0.27 5.72 -13.60
CA LYS A 95 -0.45 4.46 -13.83
C LYS A 95 0.35 3.26 -13.30
N THR A 96 1.66 3.27 -13.54
CA THR A 96 2.58 2.17 -13.19
C THR A 96 3.82 2.73 -12.49
N MET A 97 4.53 1.88 -11.76
CA MET A 97 5.80 2.26 -11.15
C MET A 97 6.95 2.27 -12.17
N PRO A 98 8.04 3.01 -11.90
CA PRO A 98 9.30 2.87 -12.60
C PRO A 98 9.79 1.41 -12.65
N ALA A 99 10.49 1.08 -13.73
CA ALA A 99 11.03 -0.27 -13.93
C ALA A 99 11.93 -0.72 -12.76
N GLY A 100 11.75 -1.98 -12.34
CA GLY A 100 12.48 -2.59 -11.22
C GLY A 100 11.83 -2.40 -9.85
N ILE A 101 10.73 -1.64 -9.76
CA ILE A 101 9.89 -1.60 -8.56
C ILE A 101 8.85 -2.72 -8.60
N ASN A 102 8.08 -2.80 -9.68
CA ASN A 102 7.14 -3.89 -9.95
C ASN A 102 7.25 -4.39 -11.40
N ASP A 103 6.40 -5.32 -11.78
CA ASP A 103 6.34 -5.93 -13.12
C ASP A 103 5.63 -5.06 -14.18
N GLY A 104 5.28 -3.82 -13.84
CA GLY A 104 4.50 -2.92 -14.69
C GLY A 104 2.99 -3.07 -14.50
N ALA A 105 2.52 -3.84 -13.52
CA ALA A 105 1.13 -3.80 -13.08
C ALA A 105 0.72 -2.39 -12.68
N ASP A 106 -0.57 -2.09 -12.92
CA ASP A 106 -1.18 -0.82 -12.55
C ASP A 106 -1.21 -0.67 -11.03
N ILE A 107 -0.97 0.55 -10.56
CA ILE A 107 -1.22 0.89 -9.16
C ILE A 107 -2.73 0.90 -8.89
N MET A 108 -3.14 0.64 -7.66
CA MET A 108 -4.55 0.44 -7.33
C MET A 108 -5.00 1.32 -6.16
N PHE A 109 -6.24 1.82 -6.23
CA PHE A 109 -6.94 2.43 -5.11
C PHE A 109 -8.13 1.55 -4.73
N THR A 110 -8.16 1.06 -3.50
CA THR A 110 -9.23 0.17 -3.05
C THR A 110 -9.96 0.78 -1.85
N SER A 111 -11.27 0.54 -1.81
CA SER A 111 -12.16 0.89 -0.71
C SER A 111 -12.43 -0.30 0.20
N ASP A 112 -11.68 -1.38 -0.01
CA ASP A 112 -11.83 -2.61 0.74
C ASP A 112 -11.28 -2.44 2.17
N ALA A 113 -11.98 -3.05 3.11
CA ALA A 113 -11.60 -3.10 4.50
C ALA A 113 -10.35 -3.97 4.64
N MET A 114 -9.17 -3.35 4.58
CA MET A 114 -8.06 -3.95 5.30
C MET A 114 -8.36 -3.77 6.78
N ASP A 115 -8.56 -4.89 7.46
CA ASP A 115 -8.83 -4.97 8.90
C ASP A 115 -7.59 -4.49 9.70
N ALA A 116 -7.36 -3.17 9.69
CA ALA A 116 -6.64 -2.47 10.74
C ALA A 116 -7.54 -2.51 11.99
N PRO A 117 -6.97 -2.63 13.19
CA PRO A 117 -7.44 -3.47 14.29
C PRO A 117 -8.83 -3.08 14.82
N LEU A 118 -9.94 -3.36 14.13
CA LEU A 118 -11.30 -3.12 14.66
C LEU A 118 -12.38 -3.97 13.98
N PRO A 119 -13.44 -4.33 14.72
CA PRO A 119 -14.41 -5.34 14.31
C PRO A 119 -15.15 -4.99 13.01
N ASN A 120 -15.16 -5.95 12.09
CA ASN A 120 -15.85 -6.00 10.81
C ASN A 120 -17.22 -5.29 10.80
N SER A 121 -17.21 -4.00 10.49
CA SER A 121 -18.41 -3.28 10.08
C SER A 121 -18.12 -2.57 8.77
N SER A 122 -19.03 -2.66 7.80
CA SER A 122 -18.91 -1.97 6.50
C SER A 122 -18.79 -0.45 6.63
N SER A 123 -19.02 0.11 7.83
CA SER A 123 -18.79 1.52 8.16
C SER A 123 -17.34 1.91 8.41
N ASP A 124 -16.44 0.93 8.58
CA ASP A 124 -15.04 1.13 8.97
C ASP A 124 -14.04 0.77 7.85
N ALA A 125 -14.53 0.59 6.61
CA ALA A 125 -13.65 0.24 5.50
C ALA A 125 -12.63 1.34 5.19
N ASN A 126 -11.42 0.92 4.86
CA ASN A 126 -10.28 1.80 4.66
C ASN A 126 -10.13 2.18 3.19
N LEU A 127 -9.58 3.37 2.96
CA LEU A 127 -9.13 3.75 1.63
C LEU A 127 -7.64 3.47 1.53
N SER A 128 -7.26 2.56 0.65
CA SER A 128 -5.89 2.08 0.54
C SER A 128 -5.31 2.36 -0.84
N PHE A 129 -4.04 2.72 -0.86
CA PHE A 129 -3.22 2.79 -2.06
C PHE A 129 -2.30 1.56 -2.12
N MET A 130 -2.31 0.85 -3.25
CA MET A 130 -1.62 -0.42 -3.42
C MET A 130 -0.76 -0.46 -4.67
N ILE A 131 0.34 -1.21 -4.57
CA ILE A 131 1.22 -1.54 -5.70
C ILE A 131 1.36 -3.06 -5.73
N PRO A 132 0.76 -3.74 -6.73
CA PRO A 132 0.93 -5.17 -6.92
C PRO A 132 2.31 -5.50 -7.48
N ASN A 133 2.73 -6.76 -7.29
CA ASN A 133 3.89 -7.36 -7.95
C ASN A 133 5.21 -6.63 -7.69
N VAL A 134 5.37 -6.08 -6.48
CA VAL A 134 6.62 -5.46 -6.05
C VAL A 134 7.71 -6.53 -6.01
N THR A 135 8.90 -6.20 -6.50
CA THR A 135 10.00 -7.16 -6.48
C THR A 135 10.33 -7.57 -5.05
N ASP A 136 10.71 -8.82 -4.86
CA ASP A 136 10.95 -9.41 -3.54
C ASP A 136 12.04 -8.66 -2.74
N SER A 137 13.08 -8.17 -3.43
CA SER A 137 14.11 -7.32 -2.84
C SER A 137 13.56 -5.97 -2.36
N VAL A 138 12.67 -5.33 -3.14
CA VAL A 138 12.04 -4.06 -2.77
C VAL A 138 11.04 -4.24 -1.64
N CYS A 139 10.22 -5.30 -1.66
CA CYS A 139 9.27 -5.61 -0.60
C CYS A 139 9.96 -5.78 0.76
N ARG A 140 11.08 -6.53 0.80
CA ARG A 140 11.93 -6.63 1.99
C ARG A 140 12.54 -5.30 2.40
N ALA A 141 13.00 -4.49 1.46
CA ALA A 141 13.59 -3.18 1.76
C ALA A 141 12.57 -2.24 2.40
N ILE A 142 11.31 -2.24 1.93
CA ILE A 142 10.19 -1.50 2.53
C ILE A 142 9.99 -1.93 3.98
N ASN A 143 9.81 -3.24 4.21
CA ASN A 143 9.54 -3.77 5.54
C ASN A 143 10.68 -3.49 6.52
N ARG A 144 11.94 -3.63 6.09
CA ARG A 144 13.10 -3.26 6.92
C ARG A 144 13.12 -1.78 7.30
N GLN A 145 12.74 -0.88 6.39
CA GLN A 145 12.64 0.55 6.69
C GLN A 145 11.55 0.84 7.74
N LEU A 146 10.52 0.00 7.81
CA LEU A 146 9.44 0.07 8.79
C LEU A 146 9.76 -0.67 10.11
N GLY A 147 10.91 -1.34 10.19
CA GLY A 147 11.32 -2.11 11.37
C GLY A 147 10.81 -3.56 11.39
N PHE A 148 10.39 -4.10 10.25
CA PHE A 148 9.98 -5.49 10.09
C PHE A 148 11.08 -6.30 9.41
N ASP A 149 11.55 -7.35 10.08
CA ASP A 149 12.60 -8.23 9.56
C ASP A 149 12.07 -9.31 8.60
N GLU A 150 10.75 -9.59 8.63
CA GLU A 150 10.09 -10.60 7.81
C GLU A 150 9.04 -9.98 6.88
N VAL A 151 8.85 -10.59 5.71
CA VAL A 151 7.71 -10.30 4.83
C VAL A 151 6.57 -11.21 5.27
N LEU A 152 5.45 -10.59 5.61
CA LEU A 152 4.29 -11.30 6.13
C LEU A 152 3.55 -11.97 4.97
N MET A 153 3.09 -13.20 5.20
CA MET A 153 2.46 -14.02 4.18
C MET A 153 0.96 -14.14 4.43
N ASP A 154 0.17 -13.59 3.51
CA ASP A 154 -1.26 -13.79 3.43
C ASP A 154 -1.59 -15.19 2.91
N GLN A 155 -2.47 -15.91 3.61
CA GLN A 155 -2.86 -17.28 3.23
C GLN A 155 -3.94 -17.32 2.13
N ASN A 156 -4.50 -16.16 1.78
CA ASN A 156 -5.58 -15.99 0.82
C ASN A 156 -5.09 -15.27 -0.46
N ASP A 157 -5.99 -15.20 -1.44
CA ASP A 157 -5.84 -14.42 -2.69
C ASP A 157 -6.51 -13.06 -2.46
N TYR A 158 -5.75 -12.10 -1.92
CA TYR A 158 -6.29 -10.82 -1.50
C TYR A 158 -6.57 -9.91 -2.70
N LEU A 159 -5.69 -9.85 -3.71
CA LEU A 159 -5.91 -9.16 -4.99
C LEU A 159 -6.59 -10.05 -6.03
N ASP A 160 -7.72 -10.67 -5.66
CA ASP A 160 -8.52 -11.47 -6.57
C ASP A 160 -9.46 -10.62 -7.46
N SER A 161 -10.30 -11.29 -8.25
CA SER A 161 -11.29 -10.62 -9.12
C SER A 161 -12.43 -9.92 -8.39
N SER A 162 -12.54 -10.08 -7.07
CA SER A 162 -13.57 -9.51 -6.20
C SER A 162 -13.12 -8.23 -5.48
N VAL A 163 -11.83 -7.88 -5.52
CA VAL A 163 -11.34 -6.61 -4.96
C VAL A 163 -12.11 -5.43 -5.51
N THR A 164 -12.69 -4.68 -4.59
CA THR A 164 -13.50 -3.52 -4.93
C THR A 164 -12.62 -2.29 -5.09
N LEU A 165 -12.35 -1.93 -6.35
CA LEU A 165 -11.73 -0.66 -6.67
C LEU A 165 -12.60 0.48 -6.15
N TYR A 166 -11.99 1.44 -5.46
CA TYR A 166 -12.71 2.55 -4.87
C TYR A 166 -13.43 3.34 -5.97
N LYS A 167 -14.74 3.57 -5.81
CA LYS A 167 -15.58 4.35 -6.74
C LYS A 167 -16.44 5.37 -5.99
N GLY A 168 -15.92 5.93 -4.91
CA GLY A 168 -16.70 6.80 -4.02
C GLY A 168 -17.64 6.04 -3.08
N THR A 169 -17.50 4.72 -3.00
CA THR A 169 -18.23 3.87 -2.06
C THR A 169 -17.23 3.06 -1.25
N PHE A 170 -17.62 2.73 -0.03
CA PHE A 170 -16.89 1.85 0.87
C PHE A 170 -17.66 0.55 0.97
N ASP A 171 -16.97 -0.56 0.69
CA ASP A 171 -17.55 -1.88 0.71
C ASP A 171 -16.81 -2.71 1.76
N ALA A 172 -17.54 -3.51 2.54
CA ALA A 172 -16.91 -4.48 3.41
C ALA A 172 -16.33 -5.58 2.53
N GLY A 173 -15.02 -5.79 2.58
CA GLY A 173 -14.42 -6.97 1.97
C GLY A 173 -13.49 -7.69 2.94
N ASP A 174 -12.43 -8.27 2.39
CA ASP A 174 -11.74 -9.41 3.00
C ASP A 174 -10.63 -8.98 3.96
N GLY A 175 -10.62 -9.61 5.14
CA GLY A 175 -9.60 -9.39 6.16
C GLY A 175 -8.23 -9.86 5.68
N LEU A 176 -7.24 -8.97 5.76
CA LEU A 176 -5.84 -9.30 5.50
C LEU A 176 -5.32 -10.33 6.52
N LEU A 177 -4.49 -11.26 6.07
CA LEU A 177 -3.90 -12.39 6.76
C LEU A 177 -4.92 -13.40 7.31
N GLY A 178 -6.15 -13.38 6.81
CA GLY A 178 -7.25 -14.17 7.37
C GLY A 178 -7.61 -13.77 8.80
N LEU A 179 -7.14 -12.60 9.26
CA LEU A 179 -7.51 -12.01 10.53
C LEU A 179 -8.91 -11.43 10.35
N SER A 180 -9.91 -12.11 10.91
CA SER A 180 -11.22 -11.53 11.09
C SER A 180 -11.29 -10.95 12.50
N ASN A 181 -11.33 -9.63 12.64
CA ASN A 181 -11.62 -8.87 13.86
C ASN A 181 -10.52 -8.79 14.92
N ASP A 182 -9.29 -9.25 14.66
CA ASP A 182 -8.21 -9.13 15.63
C ASP A 182 -6.84 -9.06 14.96
N CYS A 183 -6.39 -7.84 14.72
CA CYS A 183 -5.02 -7.60 14.30
C CYS A 183 -4.06 -7.58 15.53
N THR A 184 -4.58 -7.54 16.78
CA THR A 184 -3.75 -7.29 17.97
C THR A 184 -2.55 -8.24 18.08
N GLY A 185 -1.37 -7.67 18.35
CA GLY A 185 -0.12 -8.41 18.47
C GLY A 185 0.60 -8.69 17.16
N THR A 186 0.09 -8.25 16.00
CA THR A 186 0.87 -8.23 14.76
C THR A 186 1.45 -6.84 14.49
N PRO A 187 2.72 -6.72 14.04
CA PRO A 187 3.34 -5.41 13.83
C PRO A 187 2.67 -4.55 12.74
N ILE A 188 1.86 -5.16 11.86
CA ILE A 188 1.14 -4.50 10.76
C ILE A 188 0.08 -3.52 11.28
N CYS A 189 -0.60 -3.83 12.38
CA CYS A 189 -1.78 -3.08 12.81
C CYS A 189 -1.47 -1.65 13.23
N ASP A 190 -0.21 -1.43 13.64
CA ASP A 190 0.29 -0.14 14.05
C ASP A 190 1.05 0.59 12.95
N THR A 191 1.19 -0.02 11.77
CA THR A 191 1.86 0.60 10.63
C THR A 191 0.86 0.99 9.55
N PRO A 192 0.85 2.28 9.14
CA PRO A 192 -0.03 2.75 8.09
C PRO A 192 0.38 2.25 6.71
N SER A 193 1.51 1.54 6.59
CA SER A 193 2.05 1.05 5.32
C SER A 193 2.95 -0.16 5.56
N PHE A 194 2.92 -1.13 4.67
CA PHE A 194 3.74 -2.35 4.74
C PHE A 194 3.71 -3.09 3.40
N CYS A 195 4.58 -4.09 3.24
CA CYS A 195 4.55 -5.01 2.11
C CYS A 195 4.29 -6.45 2.60
N PHE A 196 3.41 -7.17 1.94
CA PHE A 196 3.06 -8.56 2.27
C PHE A 196 3.03 -9.42 1.00
N THR A 197 3.19 -10.74 1.16
CA THR A 197 3.16 -11.71 0.06
C THR A 197 1.89 -12.54 0.14
N GLU A 198 1.21 -12.76 -0.98
CA GLU A 198 0.13 -13.73 -1.06
C GLU A 198 0.68 -15.14 -1.33
N SER A 199 0.15 -16.13 -0.61
CA SER A 199 0.49 -17.55 -0.81
C SER A 199 -0.34 -18.21 -1.91
N SER A 200 -1.50 -17.62 -2.24
CA SER A 200 -2.38 -18.00 -3.34
C SER A 200 -2.78 -16.76 -4.12
N GLY A 201 -2.83 -16.83 -5.45
CA GLY A 201 -3.19 -15.68 -6.29
C GLY A 201 -2.28 -15.52 -7.49
N GLY A 202 -2.66 -14.59 -8.38
CA GLY A 202 -1.85 -14.20 -9.53
C GLY A 202 -0.78 -13.17 -9.18
N GLN A 203 -1.06 -12.35 -8.17
CA GLN A 203 -0.23 -11.28 -7.70
C GLN A 203 0.70 -11.79 -6.60
N LYS A 204 1.86 -11.17 -6.50
CA LYS A 204 2.85 -11.45 -5.46
C LYS A 204 3.32 -10.15 -4.87
N ASN A 205 3.72 -10.14 -3.60
CA ASN A 205 4.36 -8.99 -2.95
C ASN A 205 3.63 -7.67 -3.20
N ILE A 206 2.65 -7.38 -2.36
CA ILE A 206 1.80 -6.21 -2.47
C ILE A 206 2.27 -5.21 -1.44
N PHE A 207 2.66 -4.02 -1.91
CA PHE A 207 2.79 -2.86 -1.04
C PHE A 207 1.42 -2.23 -0.83
N VAL A 208 1.12 -1.86 0.41
CA VAL A 208 -0.08 -1.11 0.75
C VAL A 208 0.22 0.03 1.71
N THR A 209 -0.56 1.10 1.58
CA THR A 209 -0.62 2.22 2.53
C THR A 209 -2.07 2.70 2.68
N TYR A 210 -2.45 3.09 3.90
CA TYR A 210 -3.77 3.62 4.20
C TYR A 210 -3.79 5.14 4.00
N LEU A 211 -4.68 5.61 3.12
CA LEU A 211 -4.96 7.04 2.93
C LEU A 211 -6.03 7.52 3.92
N LEU A 212 -6.98 6.65 4.25
CA LEU A 212 -7.98 6.84 5.29
C LEU A 212 -8.08 5.56 6.10
N ASP A 213 -7.82 5.68 7.40
CA ASP A 213 -8.11 4.66 8.39
C ASP A 213 -9.39 5.06 9.12
N ARG A 214 -10.51 4.38 8.86
CA ARG A 214 -11.80 4.64 9.53
C ARG A 214 -11.93 3.84 10.83
N GLY A 215 -10.99 2.93 11.10
CA GLY A 215 -10.89 2.13 12.31
C GLY A 215 -10.07 2.76 13.44
N ARG A 216 -9.71 4.05 13.34
CA ARG A 216 -8.95 4.80 14.37
C ARG A 216 -9.56 6.17 14.65
#